data_AF-A0A929UX95-F1
#
_entry.id   AF-A0A929UX95-F1
#
_cell.length_a   1.000
_cell.length_b   1.000
_cell.length_c   1.000
_cell.angle_alpha   90.00
_cell.angle_beta   90.00
_cell.angle_gamma   90.00
#
_symmetry.space_group_name_H-M   'P 1'
#
loop_
_entity.id
_entity.type
_entity.pdbx_description
1 polymer ?
#
loop_
_entity_poly.entity_id
_entity_poly.type
_entity_poly.pdbx_seq_one_letter_code
_entity_poly.pdbx_strand_id
1 'polypeptide(L)'
;MNAIICHIAESIRANDLLTYQRERYPAIQEGEFVRFTDEDFSGVDFDQFVMGFFVFQNCNLDDAKHIYGQPIYFINSSVRNVDFRGVKAIIEAEDCDFRGMKYDEETQFVYGSGKLATRSRFINCKLDDETRDFLSQQGVEIN
;
A
#
# COMPACT_ATOMS: atom_id res chain seq x y z
N MET A 1 6.68 8.12 -19.16
CA MET A 1 7.12 7.78 -17.79
C MET A 1 8.00 8.92 -17.28
N ASN A 2 7.75 9.44 -16.07
CA ASN A 2 8.48 10.58 -15.51
C ASN A 2 9.81 10.08 -14.90
N ALA A 3 10.94 10.62 -15.35
CA ALA A 3 12.27 10.19 -14.89
C ALA A 3 12.45 10.28 -13.36
N ILE A 4 11.82 11.28 -12.73
CA ILE A 4 11.87 11.44 -11.26
C ILE A 4 11.17 10.27 -10.57
N ILE A 5 10.00 9.86 -11.07
CA ILE A 5 9.27 8.72 -10.52
C ILE A 5 10.07 7.42 -10.69
N CYS A 6 10.75 7.23 -11.83
CA CYS A 6 11.62 6.08 -12.04
C CYS A 6 12.74 6.03 -10.99
N HIS A 7 13.43 7.14 -10.75
CA HIS A 7 14.52 7.19 -9.76
C HIS A 7 14.02 6.99 -8.32
N ILE A 8 12.84 7.53 -7.99
CA ILE A 8 12.18 7.25 -6.71
C ILE A 8 11.89 5.75 -6.59
N ALA A 9 11.31 5.12 -7.62
CA ALA A 9 11.01 3.69 -7.62
C ALA A 9 12.27 2.83 -7.49
N GLU A 10 13.34 3.18 -8.21
CA GLU A 10 14.66 2.55 -8.12
C GLU A 10 15.23 2.63 -6.70
N SER A 11 15.16 3.80 -6.07
CA SER A 11 15.65 3.98 -4.70
C SER A 11 14.87 3.17 -3.67
N ILE A 12 13.55 3.05 -3.83
CA ILE A 12 12.69 2.21 -2.97
C ILE A 12 13.09 0.73 -3.12
N ARG A 13 13.22 0.24 -4.36
CA ARG A 13 13.64 -1.15 -4.61
C ARG A 13 15.03 -1.45 -4.05
N ALA A 14 15.94 -0.48 -4.12
CA ALA A 14 17.29 -0.60 -3.56
C ALA A 14 17.34 -0.41 -2.03
N ASN A 15 16.21 -0.08 -1.39
CA ASN A 15 16.12 0.31 0.01
C ASN A 15 17.08 1.46 0.37
N ASP A 16 17.23 2.43 -0.53
CA ASP A 16 18.10 3.60 -0.39
C ASP A 16 17.29 4.83 0.04
N LEU A 17 17.11 4.98 1.35
CA LEU A 17 16.38 6.10 1.94
C LEU A 17 16.99 7.46 1.56
N LEU A 18 18.32 7.58 1.50
CA LEU A 18 18.96 8.87 1.23
C LEU A 18 18.67 9.35 -0.19
N THR A 19 18.82 8.46 -1.17
CA THR A 19 18.48 8.78 -2.56
C THR A 19 16.99 9.05 -2.70
N TYR A 20 16.13 8.22 -2.10
CA TYR A 20 14.68 8.45 -2.10
C TYR A 20 14.31 9.86 -1.62
N GLN A 21 14.87 10.29 -0.48
CA GLN A 21 14.59 11.62 0.08
C GLN A 21 15.09 12.74 -0.83
N ARG A 22 16.28 12.58 -1.43
CA ARG A 22 16.88 13.57 -2.33
C ARG A 22 16.09 13.72 -3.62
N GLU A 23 15.56 12.64 -4.18
CA GLU A 23 14.78 12.69 -5.41
C GLU A 23 13.34 13.14 -5.16
N ARG A 24 12.69 12.63 -4.09
CA ARG A 24 11.27 12.91 -3.80
C ARG A 24 11.02 14.34 -3.37
N TYR A 25 11.62 14.77 -2.25
CA TYR A 25 11.17 15.98 -1.56
C TYR A 25 11.37 17.28 -2.34
N PRO A 26 12.42 17.45 -3.16
CA PRO A 26 12.55 18.63 -4.01
C PRO A 26 11.54 18.66 -5.17
N ALA A 27 11.04 17.50 -5.59
CA ALA A 27 10.23 17.37 -6.80
C ALA A 27 8.73 17.20 -6.53
N ILE A 28 8.36 16.59 -5.40
CA ILE A 28 6.99 16.24 -5.03
C ILE A 28 6.78 16.63 -3.57
N GLN A 29 5.79 17.49 -3.33
CA GLN A 29 5.48 17.98 -2.00
C GLN A 29 4.73 16.93 -1.18
N GLU A 30 4.76 17.09 0.14
CA GLU A 30 3.94 16.26 1.02
C GLU A 30 2.45 16.47 0.73
N GLY A 31 1.69 15.37 0.67
CA GLY A 31 0.28 15.39 0.31
C GLY A 31 0.00 15.27 -1.19
N GLU A 32 1.01 15.37 -2.05
CA GLU A 32 0.86 15.10 -3.48
C GLU A 32 0.95 13.60 -3.80
N PHE A 33 0.21 13.19 -4.83
CA PHE A 33 0.21 11.81 -5.29
C PHE A 33 1.54 11.42 -5.94
N VAL A 34 2.14 10.32 -5.48
CA VAL A 34 3.28 9.67 -6.14
C VAL A 34 2.77 8.43 -6.86
N ARG A 35 2.65 8.49 -8.19
CA ARG A 35 2.12 7.38 -9.00
C ARG A 35 3.23 6.57 -9.64
N PHE A 36 3.30 5.31 -9.27
CA PHE A 36 4.11 4.26 -9.89
C PHE A 36 3.26 3.48 -10.89
N THR A 37 3.83 3.12 -12.04
CA THR A 37 3.09 2.39 -13.09
C THR A 37 3.96 1.32 -13.70
N ASP A 38 3.46 0.08 -13.77
CA ASP A 38 4.15 -1.08 -14.32
C ASP A 38 5.51 -1.38 -13.61
N GLU A 39 5.60 -1.08 -12.31
CA GLU A 39 6.80 -1.27 -11.49
C GLU A 39 6.73 -2.58 -10.67
N ASP A 40 7.90 -3.21 -10.44
CA ASP A 40 8.03 -4.41 -9.60
C ASP A 40 8.68 -4.05 -8.25
N PHE A 41 7.91 -4.10 -7.18
CA PHE A 41 8.31 -3.90 -5.79
C PHE A 41 8.24 -5.18 -4.97
N SER A 42 8.24 -6.35 -5.62
CA SER A 42 8.18 -7.62 -4.89
C SER A 42 9.33 -7.77 -3.89
N GLY A 43 8.99 -8.26 -2.70
CA GLY A 43 9.95 -8.48 -1.60
C GLY A 43 10.54 -7.21 -0.95
N VAL A 44 10.11 -6.00 -1.34
CA VAL A 44 10.61 -4.75 -0.76
C VAL A 44 10.14 -4.59 0.68
N ASP A 45 11.05 -4.10 1.53
CA ASP A 45 10.75 -3.65 2.88
C ASP A 45 10.43 -2.15 2.87
N PHE A 46 9.19 -1.79 3.18
CA PHE A 46 8.73 -0.41 3.14
C PHE A 46 8.87 0.35 4.47
N ASP A 47 9.47 -0.24 5.52
CA ASP A 47 9.58 0.35 6.86
C ASP A 47 10.14 1.80 6.87
N GLN A 48 11.05 2.09 5.94
CA GLN A 48 11.70 3.40 5.85
C GLN A 48 10.94 4.42 4.98
N PHE A 49 9.87 4.03 4.30
CA PHE A 49 9.18 4.85 3.30
C PHE A 49 7.73 5.10 3.70
N VAL A 50 7.40 6.32 4.15
CA VAL A 50 6.01 6.72 4.42
C VAL A 50 5.21 6.80 3.11
N MET A 51 4.17 5.98 2.96
CA MET A 51 3.48 5.77 1.67
C MET A 51 2.15 6.52 1.52
N GLY A 52 1.87 7.49 2.39
CA GLY A 52 0.68 8.34 2.24
C GLY A 52 0.65 9.00 0.86
N PHE A 53 -0.48 8.88 0.17
CA PHE A 53 -0.73 9.35 -1.20
C PHE A 53 0.09 8.63 -2.27
N PHE A 54 0.62 7.43 -2.01
CA PHE A 54 1.21 6.61 -3.06
C PHE A 54 0.13 5.92 -3.88
N VAL A 55 0.34 5.82 -5.19
CA VAL A 55 -0.53 5.13 -6.14
C VAL A 55 0.29 4.08 -6.88
N PHE A 56 -0.06 2.81 -6.68
CA PHE A 56 0.52 1.67 -7.39
C PHE A 56 -0.46 1.22 -8.46
N GLN A 57 -0.10 1.40 -9.73
CA GLN A 57 -0.92 1.02 -10.86
C GLN A 57 -0.22 -0.04 -11.70
N ASN A 58 -0.85 -1.20 -11.89
CA ASN A 58 -0.23 -2.34 -12.58
C ASN A 58 1.10 -2.79 -11.95
N CYS A 59 1.26 -2.59 -10.64
CA CYS A 59 2.49 -2.93 -9.95
C CYS A 59 2.46 -4.37 -9.42
N ASN A 60 3.64 -4.94 -9.23
CA ASN A 60 3.83 -6.15 -8.44
C ASN A 60 4.36 -5.78 -7.06
N LEU A 61 3.66 -6.13 -5.99
CA LEU A 61 4.09 -5.94 -4.60
C LEU A 61 4.13 -7.26 -3.83
N ASP A 62 4.16 -8.39 -4.54
CA ASP A 62 4.14 -9.71 -3.91
C ASP A 62 5.29 -9.84 -2.88
N ASP A 63 4.98 -10.41 -1.71
CA ASP A 63 5.92 -10.64 -0.61
C ASP A 63 6.56 -9.36 0.00
N ALA A 64 6.06 -8.16 -0.34
CA ALA A 64 6.46 -6.91 0.33
C ALA A 64 6.07 -6.90 1.82
N LYS A 65 6.64 -5.96 2.59
CA LYS A 65 6.36 -5.81 4.03
C LYS A 65 6.38 -4.36 4.49
N HIS A 66 5.71 -4.10 5.61
CA HIS A 66 5.61 -2.77 6.24
C HIS A 66 5.04 -1.69 5.32
N ILE A 67 3.95 -2.00 4.60
CA ILE A 67 3.24 -1.00 3.78
C ILE A 67 2.39 -0.12 4.70
N TYR A 68 2.85 1.07 5.08
CA TYR A 68 2.13 1.97 5.99
C TYR A 68 1.96 3.38 5.43
N GLY A 69 0.91 4.07 5.91
CA GLY A 69 0.52 5.39 5.43
C GLY A 69 -0.98 5.49 5.21
N GLN A 70 -1.46 6.69 4.89
CA GLN A 70 -2.88 6.94 4.64
C GLN A 70 -3.09 8.18 3.76
N PRO A 71 -3.97 8.11 2.75
CA PRO A 71 -4.44 6.91 2.05
C PRO A 71 -3.37 6.35 1.10
N ILE A 72 -3.39 5.03 0.84
CA ILE A 72 -2.54 4.34 -0.15
C ILE A 72 -3.43 3.72 -1.22
N TYR A 73 -3.08 3.85 -2.50
CA TYR A 73 -3.90 3.38 -3.61
C TYR A 73 -3.25 2.21 -4.34
N PHE A 74 -4.01 1.16 -4.60
CA PHE A 74 -3.61 0.03 -5.45
C PHE A 74 -4.65 -0.14 -6.56
N ILE A 75 -4.19 -0.18 -7.81
CA ILE A 75 -5.05 -0.31 -8.98
C ILE A 75 -4.46 -1.40 -9.88
N ASN A 76 -5.25 -2.44 -10.18
CA ASN A 76 -4.85 -3.53 -11.06
C ASN A 76 -3.47 -4.13 -10.70
N SER A 77 -3.17 -4.25 -9.41
CA SER A 77 -1.84 -4.63 -8.90
C SER A 77 -1.88 -5.98 -8.17
N SER A 78 -0.75 -6.68 -8.17
CA SER A 78 -0.57 -7.88 -7.33
C SER A 78 -0.01 -7.45 -5.98
N VAL A 79 -0.63 -7.89 -4.89
CA VAL A 79 -0.29 -7.54 -3.50
C VAL A 79 -0.33 -8.81 -2.65
N ARG A 80 0.15 -9.92 -3.20
CA ARG A 80 0.02 -11.25 -2.58
C ARG A 80 1.05 -11.42 -1.48
N ASN A 81 0.69 -12.20 -0.46
CA ASN A 81 1.61 -12.59 0.62
C ASN A 81 2.26 -11.45 1.41
N VAL A 82 1.76 -10.21 1.24
CA VAL A 82 2.30 -9.02 1.86
C VAL A 82 2.14 -9.09 3.37
N ASP A 83 3.19 -8.64 4.08
CA ASP A 83 3.21 -8.60 5.53
C ASP A 83 2.73 -7.25 6.06
N PHE A 84 1.49 -7.24 6.56
CA PHE A 84 0.85 -6.10 7.20
C PHE A 84 0.83 -6.22 8.73
N ARG A 85 1.55 -7.18 9.33
CA ARG A 85 1.60 -7.32 10.80
C ARG A 85 2.09 -6.02 11.45
N GLY A 86 1.38 -5.56 12.48
CA GLY A 86 1.64 -4.30 13.17
C GLY A 86 1.35 -3.02 12.37
N VAL A 87 0.85 -3.12 11.13
CA VAL A 87 0.60 -1.96 10.26
C VAL A 87 -0.75 -1.33 10.56
N LYS A 88 -0.78 0.00 10.53
CA LYS A 88 -2.01 0.80 10.51
C LYS A 88 -2.04 1.61 9.21
N ALA A 89 -3.00 1.34 8.35
CA ALA A 89 -3.09 1.96 7.03
C ALA A 89 -4.54 2.21 6.61
N ILE A 90 -4.73 3.18 5.71
CA ILE A 90 -5.98 3.34 4.97
C ILE A 90 -5.68 3.05 3.49
N ILE A 91 -6.30 2.01 2.96
CA ILE A 91 -6.05 1.50 1.62
C ILE A 91 -7.30 1.71 0.74
N GLU A 92 -7.08 2.19 -0.47
CA GLU A 92 -8.05 2.25 -1.55
C GLU A 92 -7.58 1.31 -2.66
N ALA A 93 -8.16 0.12 -2.75
CA ALA A 93 -7.76 -0.92 -3.69
C ALA A 93 -8.85 -1.24 -4.70
N GLU A 94 -8.48 -1.34 -5.97
CA GLU A 94 -9.35 -1.72 -7.08
C GLU A 94 -8.67 -2.77 -7.98
N ASP A 95 -9.39 -3.85 -8.29
CA ASP A 95 -8.96 -4.93 -9.19
C ASP A 95 -7.61 -5.58 -8.80
N CYS A 96 -7.32 -5.69 -7.51
CA CYS A 96 -6.05 -6.21 -7.01
C CYS A 96 -6.14 -7.66 -6.49
N ASP A 97 -4.99 -8.33 -6.31
CA ASP A 97 -4.91 -9.65 -5.65
C ASP A 97 -4.16 -9.56 -4.32
N PHE A 98 -4.89 -9.68 -3.20
CA PHE A 98 -4.37 -9.59 -1.84
C PHE A 98 -4.30 -10.94 -1.13
N ARG A 99 -4.48 -12.06 -1.85
CA ARG A 99 -4.45 -13.39 -1.22
C ARG A 99 -3.11 -13.68 -0.54
N GLY A 100 -3.17 -14.33 0.63
CA GLY A 100 -2.03 -14.66 1.46
C GLY A 100 -1.57 -13.52 2.38
N MET A 101 -2.35 -12.45 2.50
CA MET A 101 -2.07 -11.32 3.39
C MET A 101 -1.73 -11.80 4.80
N LYS A 102 -0.64 -11.30 5.39
CA LYS A 102 -0.27 -11.61 6.77
C LYS A 102 -0.65 -10.44 7.66
N TYR A 103 -1.32 -10.74 8.76
CA TYR A 103 -1.82 -9.74 9.71
C TYR A 103 -1.83 -10.32 11.12
N ASP A 104 -1.95 -9.44 12.10
CA ASP A 104 -2.05 -9.74 13.53
C ASP A 104 -3.07 -8.82 14.20
N GLU A 105 -3.18 -8.92 15.52
CA GLU A 105 -4.12 -8.13 16.32
C GLU A 105 -3.87 -6.62 16.30
N GLU A 106 -2.65 -6.19 15.97
CA GLU A 106 -2.27 -4.78 15.86
C GLU A 106 -2.53 -4.21 14.46
N THR A 107 -2.84 -5.07 13.48
CA THR A 107 -3.06 -4.69 12.09
C THR A 107 -4.43 -4.00 11.93
N GLN A 108 -4.43 -2.73 11.49
CA GLN A 108 -5.65 -1.93 11.38
C GLN A 108 -5.82 -1.29 10.00
N PHE A 109 -7.00 -1.49 9.42
CA PHE A 109 -7.43 -0.92 8.13
C PHE A 109 -8.60 0.07 8.26
N VAL A 110 -8.99 0.38 9.50
CA VAL A 110 -10.04 1.34 9.83
C VAL A 110 -9.55 2.24 10.95
N TYR A 111 -9.75 3.55 10.81
CA TYR A 111 -9.38 4.54 11.82
C TYR A 111 -10.63 5.26 12.35
N GLY A 112 -10.77 5.34 13.66
CA GLY A 112 -11.93 5.91 14.34
C GLY A 112 -13.06 4.91 14.56
N SER A 113 -14.26 5.39 14.91
CA SER A 113 -15.40 4.53 15.24
C SER A 113 -16.74 5.10 14.72
N GLY A 114 -17.74 4.22 14.61
CA GLY A 114 -19.08 4.60 14.19
C GLY A 114 -19.16 5.10 12.74
N LYS A 115 -20.13 5.97 12.46
CA LYS A 115 -20.41 6.47 11.10
C LYS A 115 -19.29 7.36 10.52
N LEU A 116 -18.42 7.90 11.36
CA LEU A 116 -17.34 8.82 10.97
C LEU A 116 -15.97 8.14 10.85
N ALA A 117 -15.90 6.81 11.02
CA ALA A 117 -14.64 6.10 10.85
C ALA A 117 -14.18 6.16 9.39
N THR A 118 -12.89 6.42 9.19
CA THR A 118 -12.21 6.28 7.89
C THR A 118 -11.92 4.81 7.68
N ARG A 119 -12.36 4.25 6.56
CA ARG A 119 -12.26 2.82 6.26
C ARG A 119 -11.45 2.61 5.01
N SER A 120 -10.62 1.58 5.02
CA SER A 120 -10.09 1.06 3.76
C SER A 120 -11.22 0.47 2.91
N ARG A 121 -10.98 0.43 1.60
CA ARG A 121 -11.93 -0.06 0.60
C ARG A 121 -11.21 -0.96 -0.41
N PHE A 122 -11.84 -2.09 -0.69
CA PHE A 122 -11.35 -3.12 -1.62
C PHE A 122 -12.47 -3.43 -2.61
N ILE A 123 -12.31 -3.02 -3.87
CA ILE A 123 -13.29 -3.16 -4.94
C ILE A 123 -12.77 -4.18 -5.96
N ASN A 124 -13.54 -5.22 -6.26
CA ASN A 124 -13.17 -6.30 -7.17
C ASN A 124 -11.83 -6.99 -6.81
N CYS A 125 -11.39 -6.89 -5.56
CA CYS A 125 -10.14 -7.49 -5.12
C CYS A 125 -10.31 -8.99 -4.85
N LYS A 126 -9.28 -9.77 -5.20
CA LYS A 126 -9.19 -11.18 -4.81
C LYS A 126 -8.65 -11.25 -3.39
N LEU A 127 -9.46 -11.86 -2.51
CA LEU A 127 -9.15 -12.11 -1.10
C LEU A 127 -9.32 -13.61 -0.85
N ASP A 128 -8.54 -14.19 0.04
CA ASP A 128 -8.89 -15.48 0.65
C ASP A 128 -9.95 -15.30 1.73
N ASP A 129 -10.60 -16.40 2.12
CA ASP A 129 -11.73 -16.36 3.05
C ASP A 129 -11.31 -15.78 4.42
N GLU A 130 -10.13 -16.16 4.91
CA GLU A 130 -9.59 -15.66 6.19
C GLU A 130 -9.35 -14.15 6.16
N THR A 131 -8.72 -13.64 5.10
CA THR A 131 -8.50 -12.21 4.88
C THR A 131 -9.82 -11.45 4.78
N ARG A 132 -10.79 -11.99 4.04
CA ARG A 132 -12.12 -11.38 3.89
C ARG A 132 -12.83 -11.27 5.24
N ASP A 133 -12.78 -12.32 6.05
CA ASP A 133 -13.39 -12.33 7.39
C ASP A 133 -12.71 -11.32 8.31
N PHE A 134 -11.39 -11.27 8.34
CA PHE A 134 -10.61 -10.31 9.12
C PHE A 134 -10.95 -8.86 8.77
N LEU A 135 -10.93 -8.52 7.48
CA LEU A 135 -11.26 -7.17 7.01
C LEU A 135 -12.72 -6.79 7.33
N SER A 136 -13.66 -7.72 7.15
CA SER A 136 -15.08 -7.50 7.46
C SER A 136 -15.32 -7.24 8.94
N GLN A 137 -14.60 -7.93 9.83
CA GLN A 137 -14.68 -7.71 11.29
C GLN A 137 -14.23 -6.31 11.70
N GLN A 138 -13.26 -5.72 11.00
CA GLN A 138 -12.86 -4.33 11.23
C GLN A 138 -13.85 -3.30 10.67
N GLY A 139 -14.74 -3.73 9.76
CA GLY A 139 -15.66 -2.86 9.04
C GLY A 139 -15.03 -2.19 7.82
N VAL A 140 -14.05 -2.83 7.19
CA VAL A 140 -13.53 -2.47 5.86
C VAL A 140 -14.62 -2.65 4.79
N GLU A 141 -14.64 -1.78 3.79
CA GLU A 141 -15.57 -1.90 2.68
C GLU A 141 -15.02 -2.89 1.62
N ILE A 142 -15.76 -3.97 1.36
CA ILE A 142 -15.37 -5.01 0.40
C ILE A 142 -16.52 -5.19 -0.60
N ASN A 143 -16.28 -4.84 -1.87
CA ASN A 143 -17.28 -4.91 -2.94
C ASN A 143 -16.77 -5.72 -4.14
#